data_AF-A0A5C2RVE1-F1
#
_entry.id   AF-A0A5C2RVE1-F1
#
_cell.length_a   1.000
_cell.length_b   1.000
_cell.length_c   1.000
_cell.angle_alpha   90.00
_cell.angle_beta   90.00
_cell.angle_gamma   90.00
#
_symmetry.space_group_name_H-M   'P 1'
#
loop_
_entity.id
_entity.type
_entity.pdbx_description
1 polymer ?
#
loop_
_entity_poly.entity_id
_entity_poly.type
_entity_poly.pdbx_seq_one_letter_code
_entity_poly.pdbx_strand_id
1 'polypeptide(L)'
;MLRHTNRRCCFISVFVRAPHSEKKDLPKLSSLGHFLKGSSAALGVSAVQATCEHIQHYGALRDEVIGTDLTPDEALAKIGPLLKRVKKEYGIAEKWLQRWYKEHVVPAEI
;
A
#
# COMPACT_ATOMS: atom_id res chain seq x y z
N MET A 1 6.06 -11.85 34.41
CA MET A 1 5.10 -11.96 33.28
C MET A 1 4.99 -10.60 32.59
N LEU A 2 5.86 -10.31 31.61
CA LEU A 2 5.72 -9.14 30.74
C LEU A 2 5.39 -9.65 29.34
N ARG A 3 4.12 -9.59 28.97
CA ARG A 3 3.65 -9.87 27.61
C ARG A 3 4.16 -8.74 26.71
N HIS A 4 5.30 -8.95 26.08
CA HIS A 4 5.73 -8.19 24.91
C HIS A 4 4.69 -8.41 23.81
N THR A 5 3.67 -7.55 23.76
CA THR A 5 2.87 -7.40 22.56
C THR A 5 3.75 -6.71 21.53
N ASN A 6 4.25 -7.54 20.62
CA ASN A 6 4.97 -7.18 19.41
C ASN A 6 4.06 -6.27 18.56
N ARG A 7 4.01 -4.97 18.92
CA ARG A 7 3.50 -3.89 18.07
C ARG A 7 4.52 -3.71 16.95
N ARG A 8 4.47 -4.64 15.99
CA ARG A 8 5.07 -4.47 14.66
C ARG A 8 4.67 -3.09 14.17
N CYS A 9 5.64 -2.28 13.74
CA CYS A 9 5.45 -0.95 13.16
C CYS A 9 4.20 -0.94 12.26
N CYS A 10 3.15 -0.27 12.74
CA CYS A 10 1.76 -0.67 12.47
C CYS A 10 1.13 0.01 11.26
N PHE A 11 1.90 0.65 10.37
CA PHE A 11 1.28 1.42 9.27
C PHE A 11 1.16 0.65 7.96
N ILE A 12 2.06 -0.28 7.71
CA ILE A 12 2.12 -0.95 6.40
C ILE A 12 1.32 -2.26 6.38
N SER A 13 1.26 -2.98 7.51
CA SER A 13 0.47 -4.22 7.62
C SER A 13 -1.05 -3.99 7.62
N VAL A 14 -1.52 -2.77 7.93
CA VAL A 14 -2.97 -2.48 8.08
C VAL A 14 -3.69 -2.48 6.74
N PHE A 15 -3.06 -2.00 5.66
CA PHE A 15 -3.72 -1.95 4.35
C PHE A 15 -3.77 -3.32 3.65
N VAL A 16 -2.66 -4.08 3.69
CA VAL A 16 -2.56 -5.37 2.96
C VAL A 16 -3.38 -6.49 3.64
N ARG A 17 -3.70 -6.31 4.93
CA ARG A 17 -4.51 -7.25 5.73
C ARG A 17 -5.93 -6.77 6.02
N ALA A 18 -6.35 -5.60 5.53
CA ALA A 18 -7.72 -5.14 5.71
C ALA A 18 -8.68 -6.11 4.99
N PRO A 19 -9.68 -6.69 5.69
CA PRO A 19 -10.73 -7.46 5.05
C PRO A 19 -11.47 -6.54 4.07
N HIS A 20 -11.69 -7.05 2.86
CA HIS A 20 -12.43 -6.39 1.80
C HIS A 20 -13.85 -6.10 2.30
N SER A 21 -14.08 -4.91 2.86
CA SER A 21 -15.41 -4.51 3.30
C SER A 21 -16.30 -4.47 2.07
N GLU A 22 -17.35 -5.28 2.07
CA GLU A 22 -18.29 -5.52 0.97
C GLU A 22 -19.01 -4.25 0.47
N LYS A 23 -18.76 -3.10 1.11
CA LYS A 23 -19.10 -1.77 0.65
C LYS A 23 -17.82 -1.10 0.14
N LYS A 24 -17.66 -1.11 -1.18
CA LYS A 24 -16.51 -0.56 -1.90
C LYS A 24 -16.53 0.98 -1.86
N ASP A 25 -16.06 1.54 -0.76
CA ASP A 25 -15.99 2.99 -0.53
C ASP A 25 -14.79 3.60 -1.28
N LEU A 26 -15.08 4.24 -2.41
CA LEU A 26 -14.10 4.90 -3.29
C LEU A 26 -13.32 6.04 -2.59
N PRO A 27 -13.98 6.98 -1.88
CA PRO A 27 -13.28 7.97 -1.04
C PRO A 27 -12.29 7.35 -0.06
N LYS A 28 -12.70 6.26 0.61
CA LYS A 28 -11.81 5.55 1.54
C LYS A 28 -10.62 4.92 0.82
N LEU A 29 -10.83 4.32 -0.36
CA LEU A 29 -9.75 3.77 -1.19
C LEU A 29 -8.77 4.86 -1.63
N SER A 30 -9.28 6.04 -2.00
CA SER A 30 -8.43 7.18 -2.38
C SER A 30 -7.56 7.67 -1.22
N SER A 31 -8.16 7.86 -0.04
CA SER A 31 -7.46 8.28 1.18
C SER A 31 -6.38 7.28 1.60
N LEU A 32 -6.67 5.98 1.53
CA LEU A 32 -5.69 4.94 1.82
C LEU A 32 -4.55 4.90 0.79
N GLY A 33 -4.87 5.07 -0.50
CA GLY A 33 -3.88 5.19 -1.57
C GLY A 33 -2.92 6.37 -1.32
N HIS A 34 -3.46 7.53 -0.97
CA HIS A 34 -2.68 8.72 -0.62
C HIS A 34 -1.73 8.46 0.56
N PHE A 35 -2.25 7.89 1.64
CA PHE A 35 -1.46 7.60 2.84
C PHE A 35 -0.29 6.66 2.55
N LEU A 36 -0.55 5.57 1.83
CA LEU A 36 0.48 4.60 1.49
C LEU A 36 1.47 5.09 0.45
N LYS A 37 1.04 5.94 -0.48
CA LYS A 37 1.92 6.61 -1.42
C LYS A 37 3.01 7.38 -0.68
N GLY A 38 2.62 8.21 0.28
CA GLY A 38 3.55 9.00 1.10
C GLY A 38 4.52 8.12 1.90
N SER A 39 3.99 7.09 2.56
CA SER A 39 4.82 6.16 3.36
C SER A 39 5.81 5.37 2.49
N SER A 40 5.39 4.92 1.31
CA SER A 40 6.24 4.13 0.40
C SER A 40 7.31 5.00 -0.27
N ALA A 41 6.98 6.26 -0.60
CA ALA A 41 7.93 7.22 -1.13
C ALA A 41 9.06 7.54 -0.14
N ALA A 42 8.73 7.74 1.14
CA ALA A 42 9.72 7.99 2.20
C ALA A 42 10.72 6.84 2.37
N LEU A 43 10.31 5.60 2.11
CA LEU A 43 11.17 4.41 2.18
C LEU A 43 11.84 4.06 0.84
N GLY A 44 11.59 4.82 -0.23
CA GLY A 44 12.13 4.55 -1.57
C GLY A 44 11.52 3.33 -2.26
N VAL A 45 10.35 2.86 -1.83
CA VAL A 45 9.67 1.69 -2.41
C VAL A 45 8.80 2.15 -3.60
N SER A 46 9.47 2.52 -4.69
CA SER A 46 8.86 3.19 -5.85
C SER A 46 7.73 2.41 -6.53
N ALA A 47 7.84 1.08 -6.63
CA ALA A 47 6.79 0.26 -7.24
C ALA A 47 5.47 0.32 -6.45
N VAL A 48 5.56 0.21 -5.12
CA VAL A 48 4.38 0.32 -4.23
C VAL A 48 3.81 1.73 -4.27
N GLN A 49 4.68 2.75 -4.26
CA GLN A 49 4.27 4.16 -4.41
C GLN A 49 3.44 4.37 -5.69
N ALA A 50 3.93 3.92 -6.84
CA ALA A 50 3.25 4.10 -8.13
C ALA A 50 1.89 3.40 -8.18
N THR A 51 1.79 2.18 -7.66
CA THR A 51 0.49 1.48 -7.61
C THR A 51 -0.49 2.18 -6.65
N CYS A 52 -0.01 2.69 -5.51
CA CYS A 52 -0.82 3.46 -4.56
C CYS A 52 -1.33 4.78 -5.16
N GLU A 53 -0.54 5.41 -6.04
CA GLU A 53 -0.96 6.60 -6.79
C GLU A 53 -2.14 6.30 -7.70
N HIS A 54 -2.08 5.23 -8.49
CA HIS A 54 -3.23 4.83 -9.31
C HIS A 54 -4.49 4.52 -8.48
N ILE A 55 -4.34 3.88 -7.32
CA ILE A 55 -5.48 3.64 -6.40
C ILE A 55 -6.05 4.96 -5.88
N GLN A 56 -5.20 5.95 -5.59
CA GLN A 56 -5.61 7.30 -5.20
C GLN A 56 -6.49 7.96 -6.27
N HIS A 57 -6.00 8.02 -7.52
CA HIS A 57 -6.71 8.67 -8.63
C HIS A 57 -8.02 7.96 -8.98
N TYR A 58 -8.01 6.63 -9.10
CA TYR A 58 -9.24 5.89 -9.38
C TYR A 58 -10.25 5.98 -8.24
N GLY A 59 -9.80 6.02 -6.98
CA GLY A 59 -10.68 6.27 -5.84
C GLY A 59 -11.32 7.66 -5.85
N ALA A 60 -10.70 8.62 -6.55
CA ALA A 60 -11.24 9.96 -6.80
C ALA A 60 -12.02 10.08 -8.12
N LEU A 61 -12.35 8.94 -8.76
CA LEU A 61 -13.02 8.86 -10.05
C LEU A 61 -12.24 9.52 -11.21
N ARG A 62 -10.92 9.58 -11.11
CA ARG A 62 -10.06 10.18 -12.13
C ARG A 62 -9.14 9.15 -12.73
N ASP A 63 -9.14 9.06 -14.06
CA ASP A 63 -8.12 8.32 -14.79
C ASP A 63 -7.16 9.30 -15.45
N GLU A 64 -6.03 9.53 -14.79
CA GLU A 64 -4.99 10.44 -15.31
C GLU A 64 -4.19 9.83 -16.47
N VAL A 65 -4.35 8.54 -16.77
CA VAL A 65 -3.68 7.90 -17.91
C VAL A 65 -4.36 8.25 -19.22
N ILE A 66 -5.69 8.29 -19.22
CA ILE A 66 -6.53 8.65 -20.39
C ILE A 66 -7.10 10.07 -20.30
N GLY A 67 -6.97 10.74 -19.14
CA GLY A 67 -7.41 12.12 -18.95
C GLY A 67 -8.93 12.27 -18.83
N THR A 68 -9.63 11.24 -18.34
CA THR A 68 -11.10 11.21 -18.25
C THR A 68 -11.58 10.83 -16.86
N ASP A 69 -12.76 11.33 -16.48
CA ASP A 69 -13.44 10.88 -15.28
C ASP A 69 -14.02 9.48 -15.46
N LEU A 70 -14.06 8.71 -14.39
CA LEU A 70 -14.57 7.33 -14.36
C LEU A 70 -15.94 7.28 -13.68
N THR A 71 -16.77 6.34 -14.11
CA THR A 71 -17.92 5.94 -13.29
C THR A 71 -17.45 5.16 -12.05
N PRO A 72 -18.25 5.11 -10.97
CA PRO A 72 -17.92 4.32 -9.79
C PRO A 72 -17.62 2.86 -10.10
N ASP A 73 -18.36 2.23 -11.01
CA ASP A 73 -18.17 0.83 -11.37
C ASP A 73 -16.87 0.59 -12.13
N GLU A 74 -16.50 1.48 -13.05
CA GLU A 74 -15.22 1.42 -13.78
C GLU A 74 -14.03 1.62 -12.85
N ALA A 75 -14.12 2.59 -11.93
CA ALA A 75 -13.10 2.83 -10.92
C ALA A 75 -12.87 1.58 -10.06
N LEU A 76 -13.94 0.92 -9.61
CA LEU A 76 -13.86 -0.30 -8.82
C LEU A 76 -13.30 -1.49 -9.62
N ALA A 77 -13.67 -1.61 -10.89
CA ALA A 77 -13.11 -2.63 -11.78
C ALA A 77 -11.59 -2.45 -11.97
N LYS A 78 -11.11 -1.20 -12.06
CA LYS A 78 -9.68 -0.87 -12.17
C LYS A 78 -8.90 -1.03 -10.86
N ILE A 79 -9.50 -0.68 -9.72
CA ILE A 79 -8.84 -0.78 -8.40
C ILE A 79 -8.63 -2.24 -7.98
N GLY A 80 -9.56 -3.15 -8.31
CA GLY A 80 -9.49 -4.56 -7.91
C GLY A 80 -8.15 -5.26 -8.26
N PRO A 81 -7.71 -5.21 -9.53
CA PRO A 81 -6.39 -5.72 -9.94
C PRO A 81 -5.21 -5.00 -9.26
N LEU A 82 -5.30 -3.68 -9.05
CA LEU A 82 -4.24 -2.90 -8.40
C LEU A 82 -4.04 -3.30 -6.93
N LEU A 83 -5.12 -3.61 -6.20
CA LEU A 83 -5.03 -4.11 -4.83
C LEU A 83 -4.28 -5.46 -4.76
N LYS A 84 -4.46 -6.34 -5.75
CA LYS A 84 -3.70 -7.60 -5.85
C LYS A 84 -2.22 -7.32 -6.16
N ARG A 85 -1.97 -6.38 -7.07
CA ARG A 85 -0.62 -5.96 -7.48
C ARG A 85 0.17 -5.35 -6.32
N VAL A 86 -0.38 -4.34 -5.64
CA VAL A 86 0.30 -3.64 -4.54
C VAL A 86 0.61 -4.58 -3.38
N LYS A 87 -0.25 -5.58 -3.13
CA LYS A 87 0.01 -6.63 -2.13
C LYS A 87 1.23 -7.48 -2.47
N LYS A 88 1.43 -7.81 -3.75
CA LYS A 88 2.60 -8.54 -4.22
C LYS A 88 3.86 -7.67 -4.17
N GLU A 89 3.79 -6.44 -4.66
CA GLU A 89 4.89 -5.47 -4.64
C GLU A 89 5.35 -5.19 -3.21
N TYR A 90 4.41 -5.04 -2.29
CA TYR A 90 4.70 -4.89 -0.87
C TYR A 90 5.47 -6.10 -0.31
N GLY A 91 5.00 -7.32 -0.58
CA GLY A 91 5.67 -8.53 -0.10
C GLY A 91 7.09 -8.71 -0.68
N ILE A 92 7.34 -8.20 -1.89
CA ILE A 92 8.69 -8.16 -2.47
C ILE A 92 9.56 -7.13 -1.74
N ALA A 93 9.06 -5.92 -1.56
CA ALA A 93 9.76 -4.85 -0.87
C ALA A 93 10.12 -5.22 0.58
N GLU A 94 9.17 -5.81 1.31
CA GLU A 94 9.38 -6.28 2.68
C GLU A 94 10.51 -7.32 2.75
N LYS A 95 10.49 -8.33 1.87
CA LYS A 95 11.54 -9.35 1.82
C LYS A 95 12.90 -8.77 1.45
N TRP A 96 12.92 -7.84 0.50
CA TRP A 96 14.15 -7.17 0.08
C TRP A 96 14.75 -6.34 1.23
N LEU A 97 13.95 -5.49 1.88
CA LEU A 97 14.38 -4.69 3.01
C LEU A 97 14.88 -5.57 4.16
N GLN A 98 14.13 -6.62 4.53
CA GLN A 98 14.55 -7.56 5.58
C GLN A 98 15.88 -8.23 5.27
N ARG A 99 16.13 -8.60 4.01
CA ARG A 99 17.42 -9.18 3.59
C ARG A 99 18.53 -8.16 3.70
N TRP A 100 18.32 -6.97 3.13
CA TRP A 100 19.30 -5.90 3.12
C TRP A 100 19.75 -5.53 4.54
N TYR A 101 18.79 -5.37 5.46
CA TYR A 101 19.08 -5.10 6.88
C TYR A 101 19.93 -6.20 7.53
N LYS A 102 19.65 -7.48 7.26
CA LYS A 102 20.45 -8.59 7.81
C LYS A 102 21.88 -8.63 7.28
N GLU A 103 22.08 -8.20 6.04
CA GLU A 103 23.39 -8.25 5.38
C GLU A 103 24.25 -7.01 5.67
N HIS A 104 23.63 -5.86 5.93
CA HIS A 104 24.32 -4.56 5.98
C HIS A 104 24.29 -3.86 7.34
N VAL A 105 23.49 -4.35 8.29
CA VAL A 105 23.45 -3.79 9.64
C VAL A 105 24.16 -4.73 10.58
N VAL A 106 25.31 -4.29 11.10
CA VAL A 106 25.96 -4.93 12.25
C VAL A 106 24.94 -4.88 13.40
N PRO A 107 24.60 -6.00 14.06
CA PRO A 107 23.71 -5.95 15.22
C PRO A 107 24.26 -4.91 16.18
N ALA A 108 23.48 -3.87 16.48
CA ALA A 108 23.82 -2.99 17.58
C ALA A 108 23.94 -3.88 18.82
N GLU A 109 25.14 -3.97 19.40
CA GLU A 109 25.31 -4.54 20.73
C GLU A 109 24.39 -3.76 21.67
N ILE A 110 23.35 -4.44 22.17
CA ILE A 110 22.45 -3.94 23.23
C ILE A 110 23.01 -4.43 24.56
#